data_AF-A0A6J2YPE3-F1
#
_entry.id   AF-A0A6J2YPE3-F1
#
_cell.length_a   1.000
_cell.length_b   1.000
_cell.length_c   1.000
_cell.angle_alpha   90.00
_cell.angle_beta   90.00
_cell.angle_gamma   90.00
#
_symmetry.space_group_name_H-M   'P 1'
#
loop_
_entity.id
_entity.type
_entity.pdbx_description
1 polymer ?
#
loop_
_entity_poly.entity_id
_entity_poly.type
_entity_poly.pdbx_seq_one_letter_code
_entity_poly.pdbx_strand_id
1 'polypeptide(L)'
;MDIDSVIVAGVLFCYLISKNRRKKRLVKTRKINTERATKGFYRAYFLPMKANDPGQFHKYTRMSVKAFNNLLNMLMPYLKRRISDGINAEERLAITLHYFSQGTTMQTIAWKYHVGHSTVHYIIKETSVAIWEVLSSQYLRPPASQEDWLKIAEEFEREWNFPHCIRALDGKHVKIQARAKSGSLFF
;
A
#
# COMPACT_ATOMS: atom_id res chain seq x y z
N MET A 1 25.14 -15.14 40.86
CA MET A 1 24.92 -14.53 39.53
C MET A 1 26.22 -14.69 38.76
N ASP A 2 26.18 -15.41 37.65
CA ASP A 2 27.39 -15.78 36.89
C ASP A 2 27.93 -14.56 36.13
N ILE A 3 29.23 -14.29 36.24
CA ILE A 3 29.88 -13.12 35.62
C ILE A 3 29.71 -13.16 34.09
N ASP A 4 29.77 -14.35 33.52
CA ASP A 4 29.59 -14.58 32.08
C ASP A 4 28.17 -14.23 31.62
N SER A 5 27.16 -14.45 32.46
CA SER A 5 25.77 -14.08 32.14
C SER A 5 25.59 -12.56 32.04
N VAL A 6 26.29 -11.81 32.89
CA VAL A 6 26.25 -10.33 32.88
C VAL A 6 26.98 -9.77 31.66
N ILE A 7 28.12 -10.36 31.28
CA ILE A 7 28.87 -9.96 30.10
C ILE A 7 28.06 -10.22 28.82
N VAL A 8 27.46 -11.40 28.68
CA VAL A 8 26.62 -11.73 27.53
C VAL A 8 25.42 -10.79 27.43
N ALA A 9 24.74 -10.51 28.55
CA ALA A 9 23.63 -9.55 28.57
C ALA A 9 24.08 -8.13 28.17
N GLY A 10 25.24 -7.67 28.66
CA GLY A 10 25.81 -6.36 28.33
C GLY A 10 26.18 -6.23 26.85
N VAL A 11 26.80 -7.26 26.26
CA VAL A 11 27.12 -7.30 24.83
C VAL A 11 25.86 -7.32 23.98
N LEU A 12 24.86 -8.14 24.36
CA LEU A 12 23.57 -8.20 23.66
C LEU A 12 22.85 -6.85 23.71
N PHE A 13 22.87 -6.18 24.87
CA PHE A 13 22.29 -4.85 25.05
C PHE A 13 22.98 -3.80 24.17
N CYS A 14 24.31 -3.76 24.15
CA CYS A 14 25.09 -2.88 23.27
C CYS A 14 24.83 -3.17 21.78
N TYR A 15 24.74 -4.44 21.41
CA TYR A 15 24.37 -4.86 20.05
C TYR A 15 22.97 -4.38 19.67
N LEU A 16 21.97 -4.56 20.54
CA LEU A 16 20.60 -4.08 20.33
C LEU A 16 20.53 -2.56 20.21
N ILE A 17 21.27 -1.82 21.05
CA ILE A 17 21.37 -0.36 20.95
C ILE A 17 22.00 0.06 19.62
N SER A 18 23.11 -0.56 19.23
CA SER A 18 23.80 -0.23 17.98
C SER A 18 22.93 -0.52 16.74
N LYS A 19 22.19 -1.63 16.74
CA LYS A 19 21.22 -1.98 15.69
C LYS A 19 20.06 -0.98 15.61
N ASN A 20 19.67 -0.40 16.74
CA ASN A 20 18.61 0.61 16.83
C ASN A 20 19.10 2.05 16.64
N ARG A 21 20.41 2.31 16.45
CA ARG A 21 20.91 3.65 16.11
C ARG A 21 20.45 4.03 14.71
N ARG A 22 19.33 4.75 14.61
CA ARG A 22 18.91 5.41 13.37
C ARG A 22 20.00 6.40 12.95
N LYS A 23 20.60 6.19 11.77
CA LYS A 23 21.54 7.17 11.18
C LYS A 23 20.86 8.54 11.17
N LYS A 24 21.53 9.54 11.77
CA LYS A 24 21.05 10.93 11.72
C LYS A 24 20.90 11.33 10.25
N ARG A 25 19.74 11.88 9.91
CA ARG A 25 19.44 12.27 8.53
C ARG A 25 20.29 13.49 8.17
N LEU A 26 21.18 13.34 7.19
CA LEU A 26 22.08 14.41 6.73
C LEU A 26 21.33 15.60 6.11
N VAL A 27 20.24 15.35 5.38
CA VAL A 27 19.47 16.40 4.71
C VAL A 27 17.97 16.16 4.87
N LYS A 28 17.21 17.23 5.16
CA LYS A 28 15.74 17.14 5.31
C LYS A 28 15.03 16.67 4.06
N THR A 29 15.40 17.25 2.92
CA THR A 29 14.84 16.92 1.60
C THR A 29 16.02 16.75 0.63
N ARG A 30 16.06 15.65 -0.12
CA ARG A 30 17.09 15.46 -1.14
C ARG A 30 16.90 16.51 -2.26
N LYS A 31 17.99 16.98 -2.87
CA LYS A 31 17.94 17.97 -3.97
C LYS A 31 16.98 17.56 -5.10
N ILE A 32 16.99 16.28 -5.49
CA ILE A 32 16.05 15.75 -6.51
C ILE A 32 14.56 15.94 -6.14
N ASN A 33 14.24 16.05 -4.84
CA ASN A 33 12.87 16.21 -4.35
C ASN A 33 12.48 17.68 -4.09
N THR A 34 13.40 18.65 -4.25
CA THR A 34 13.08 20.06 -3.98
C THR A 34 12.14 20.65 -5.02
N GLU A 35 12.16 20.13 -6.24
CA GLU A 35 11.32 20.56 -7.35
C GLU A 35 9.96 19.85 -7.41
N ARG A 36 9.50 19.21 -6.32
CA ARG A 36 8.19 18.52 -6.28
C ARG A 36 7.02 19.43 -6.66
N ALA A 37 7.04 20.69 -6.20
CA ALA A 37 5.95 21.63 -6.43
C ALA A 37 5.80 22.06 -7.91
N THR A 38 6.84 21.90 -8.72
CA THR A 38 6.86 22.31 -10.12
C THR A 38 6.92 21.11 -11.06
N LYS A 39 7.81 20.15 -10.79
CA LYS A 39 8.09 18.99 -11.67
C LYS A 39 7.56 17.66 -11.13
N GLY A 40 7.03 17.61 -9.91
CA GLY A 40 6.47 16.38 -9.35
C GLY A 40 5.28 15.89 -10.16
N PHE A 41 5.19 14.58 -10.39
CA PHE A 41 4.17 13.98 -11.26
C PHE A 41 2.74 14.39 -10.92
N TYR A 42 2.43 14.56 -9.63
CA TYR A 42 1.11 15.00 -9.20
C TYR A 42 0.66 16.31 -9.89
N ARG A 43 1.51 17.33 -9.86
CA ARG A 43 1.16 18.66 -10.41
C ARG A 43 1.36 18.72 -11.92
N ALA A 44 2.45 18.12 -12.40
CA ALA A 44 2.82 18.19 -13.81
C ALA A 44 1.95 17.30 -14.72
N TYR A 45 1.43 16.17 -14.21
CA TYR A 45 0.73 15.19 -15.03
C TYR A 45 -0.62 14.76 -14.45
N PHE A 46 -0.69 14.42 -13.15
CA PHE A 46 -1.92 13.87 -12.58
C PHE A 46 -3.08 14.87 -12.60
N LEU A 47 -2.85 16.12 -12.19
CA LEU A 47 -3.89 17.17 -12.20
C LEU A 47 -4.38 17.49 -13.63
N PRO A 48 -3.51 17.76 -14.64
CA PRO A 48 -3.96 17.92 -16.02
C PRO A 48 -4.68 16.68 -16.57
N MET A 49 -4.19 15.47 -16.28
CA MET A 49 -4.83 14.23 -16.72
C MET A 49 -6.23 14.07 -16.13
N LYS A 50 -6.40 14.35 -14.83
CA LYS A 50 -7.71 14.31 -14.16
C LYS A 50 -8.70 15.33 -14.76
N ALA A 51 -8.22 16.52 -15.13
CA ALA A 51 -9.07 17.59 -15.64
C ALA A 51 -9.44 17.41 -17.12
N ASN A 52 -8.47 16.99 -17.94
CA ASN A 52 -8.57 17.10 -19.39
C ASN A 52 -8.67 15.75 -20.12
N ASP A 53 -8.31 14.64 -19.47
CA ASP A 53 -8.30 13.31 -20.11
C ASP A 53 -8.86 12.22 -19.18
N PRO A 54 -10.19 12.10 -19.08
CA PRO A 54 -10.84 11.07 -18.27
C PRO A 54 -10.46 9.64 -18.68
N GLY A 55 -10.12 9.41 -19.95
CA GLY A 55 -9.72 8.10 -20.47
C GLY A 55 -8.37 7.67 -19.91
N GLN A 56 -7.37 8.54 -19.97
CA GLN A 56 -6.06 8.31 -19.35
C GLN A 56 -6.16 8.27 -17.83
N PHE A 57 -6.99 9.12 -17.23
CA PHE A 57 -7.26 9.08 -15.80
C PHE A 57 -7.80 7.71 -15.38
N HIS A 58 -8.74 7.14 -16.12
CA HIS A 58 -9.29 5.81 -15.86
C HIS A 58 -8.23 4.72 -16.04
N LYS A 59 -7.42 4.76 -17.09
CA LYS A 59 -6.30 3.83 -17.28
C LYS A 59 -5.30 3.89 -16.12
N TYR A 60 -5.04 5.10 -15.62
CA TYR A 60 -4.09 5.34 -14.54
C TYR A 60 -4.63 4.93 -13.16
N THR A 61 -5.88 5.26 -12.83
CA THR A 61 -6.44 5.05 -11.49
C THR A 61 -7.35 3.83 -11.37
N ARG A 62 -7.78 3.24 -12.49
CA ARG A 62 -8.84 2.21 -12.61
C ARG A 62 -10.20 2.66 -12.08
N MET A 63 -10.46 3.97 -12.08
CA MET A 63 -11.74 4.53 -11.66
C MET A 63 -12.07 5.81 -12.44
N SER A 64 -13.35 6.16 -12.50
CA SER A 64 -13.78 7.43 -13.06
C SER A 64 -13.38 8.59 -12.13
N VAL A 65 -13.30 9.81 -12.68
CA VAL A 65 -13.04 11.03 -11.87
C VAL A 65 -14.09 11.20 -10.77
N LYS A 66 -15.36 10.89 -11.07
CA LYS A 66 -16.46 10.95 -10.09
C LYS A 66 -16.23 9.96 -8.94
N ALA A 67 -15.91 8.70 -9.25
CA ALA A 67 -15.62 7.69 -8.24
C ALA A 67 -14.40 8.07 -7.39
N PHE A 68 -13.34 8.59 -8.01
CA PHE A 68 -12.17 9.10 -7.31
C PHE A 68 -12.51 10.22 -6.33
N ASN A 69 -13.30 11.22 -6.76
CA ASN A 69 -13.69 12.34 -5.90
C ASN A 69 -14.58 11.88 -4.74
N ASN A 70 -15.50 10.95 -4.98
CA ASN A 70 -16.31 10.36 -3.92
C ASN A 70 -15.44 9.64 -2.89
N LEU A 71 -14.52 8.79 -3.35
CA LEU A 71 -13.56 8.11 -2.48
C LEU A 71 -12.71 9.11 -1.70
N LEU A 72 -12.16 10.12 -2.37
CA LEU A 72 -11.37 11.17 -1.72
C LEU A 72 -12.15 11.83 -0.60
N ASN A 73 -13.40 12.22 -0.85
CA ASN A 73 -14.25 12.88 0.14
C ASN A 73 -14.47 12.02 1.38
N MET A 74 -14.69 10.71 1.20
CA MET A 74 -14.84 9.77 2.32
C MET A 74 -13.52 9.60 3.10
N LEU A 75 -12.37 9.71 2.44
CA LEU A 75 -11.05 9.52 3.05
C LEU A 75 -10.48 10.79 3.70
N MET A 76 -10.91 11.99 3.31
CA MET A 76 -10.37 13.26 3.84
C MET A 76 -10.28 13.33 5.38
N PRO A 77 -11.28 12.86 6.16
CA PRO A 77 -11.20 12.89 7.63
C PRO A 77 -10.06 12.04 8.21
N TYR A 78 -9.65 11.00 7.48
CA TYR A 78 -8.66 10.01 7.89
C TYR A 78 -7.25 10.35 7.36
N LEU A 79 -7.16 11.01 6.21
CA LEU A 79 -5.89 11.37 5.56
C LEU A 79 -5.35 12.72 6.06
N LYS A 80 -4.88 12.73 7.32
CA LYS A 80 -4.28 13.94 7.91
C LYS A 80 -2.95 14.28 7.23
N ARG A 81 -2.87 15.51 6.71
CA ARG A 81 -1.60 16.07 6.21
C ARG A 81 -0.59 16.16 7.34
N ARG A 82 0.57 15.51 7.18
CA ARG A 82 1.74 15.86 8.00
C ARG A 82 2.29 17.20 7.53
N ILE A 83 2.31 18.18 8.44
CA ILE A 83 2.87 19.52 8.17
C ILE A 83 4.28 19.43 7.57
N SER A 84 5.05 18.40 7.95
CA SER A 84 6.45 18.22 7.55
C SER A 84 6.65 17.73 6.12
N ASP A 85 5.67 17.09 5.48
CA ASP A 85 5.78 16.62 4.09
C ASP A 85 5.01 17.49 3.09
N GLY A 86 3.98 18.22 3.54
CA GLY A 86 3.21 19.13 2.68
C GLY A 86 2.40 18.43 1.57
N ILE A 87 2.14 17.13 1.69
CA ILE A 87 1.40 16.32 0.71
C ILE A 87 -0.07 16.26 1.12
N ASN A 88 -0.97 16.77 0.26
CA ASN A 88 -2.41 16.83 0.54
C ASN A 88 -3.10 15.46 0.37
N ALA A 89 -4.36 15.34 0.82
CA ALA A 89 -5.10 14.09 0.79
C ALA A 89 -5.29 13.53 -0.64
N GLU A 90 -5.52 14.40 -1.62
CA GLU A 90 -5.70 14.02 -3.02
C GLU A 90 -4.42 13.41 -3.62
N GLU A 91 -3.27 14.04 -3.37
CA GLU A 91 -1.96 13.54 -3.80
C GLU A 91 -1.60 12.22 -3.10
N ARG A 92 -1.94 12.07 -1.80
CA ARG A 92 -1.77 10.81 -1.06
C ARG A 92 -2.58 9.67 -1.69
N LEU A 93 -3.84 9.96 -2.03
CA LEU A 93 -4.70 9.01 -2.72
C LEU A 93 -4.15 8.67 -4.11
N ALA A 94 -3.71 9.68 -4.88
CA ALA A 94 -3.12 9.46 -6.20
C ALA A 94 -1.86 8.58 -6.15
N ILE A 95 -0.96 8.80 -5.19
CA ILE A 95 0.24 7.98 -4.94
C ILE A 95 -0.16 6.52 -4.65
N THR A 96 -1.17 6.33 -3.81
CA THR A 96 -1.62 5.00 -3.39
C THR A 96 -2.29 4.25 -4.55
N LEU A 97 -3.15 4.92 -5.31
CA LEU A 97 -3.78 4.32 -6.49
C LEU A 97 -2.75 3.98 -7.56
N HIS A 98 -1.72 4.80 -7.76
CA HIS A 98 -0.63 4.48 -8.69
C HIS A 98 0.06 3.16 -8.33
N TYR A 99 0.24 2.90 -7.03
CA TYR A 99 0.81 1.64 -6.55
C TYR A 99 -0.13 0.46 -6.84
N PHE A 100 -1.43 0.60 -6.55
CA PHE A 100 -2.41 -0.45 -6.74
C PHE A 100 -2.71 -0.77 -8.22
N SER A 101 -2.83 0.25 -9.06
CA SER A 101 -3.32 0.11 -10.43
C SER A 101 -2.25 -0.30 -11.44
N GLN A 102 -1.02 0.19 -11.26
CA GLN A 102 0.07 0.01 -12.23
C GLN A 102 1.07 -1.07 -11.81
N GLY A 103 0.96 -1.62 -10.59
CA GLY A 103 1.89 -2.64 -10.09
C GLY A 103 3.35 -2.18 -10.03
N THR A 104 3.59 -0.88 -9.89
CA THR A 104 4.96 -0.31 -9.88
C THR A 104 5.62 -0.40 -8.50
N THR A 105 6.94 -0.35 -8.46
CA THR A 105 7.66 -0.34 -7.16
C THR A 105 7.49 1.01 -6.46
N MET A 106 7.48 1.00 -5.12
CA MET A 106 7.45 2.25 -4.33
C MET A 106 8.65 3.17 -4.65
N GLN A 107 9.78 2.62 -5.09
CA GLN A 107 10.95 3.39 -5.50
C GLN A 107 10.70 4.16 -6.81
N THR A 108 10.05 3.54 -7.79
CA THR A 108 9.63 4.21 -9.02
C THR A 108 8.65 5.34 -8.73
N ILE A 109 7.69 5.11 -7.82
CA ILE A 109 6.74 6.14 -7.40
C ILE A 109 7.46 7.30 -6.71
N ALA A 110 8.43 7.01 -5.84
CA ALA A 110 9.21 8.03 -5.14
C ALA A 110 9.95 8.95 -6.11
N TRP A 111 10.61 8.40 -7.12
CA TRP A 111 11.24 9.19 -8.18
C TRP A 111 10.21 9.98 -8.99
N LYS A 112 9.13 9.34 -9.44
CA LYS A 112 8.12 9.99 -10.29
C LYS A 112 7.43 11.16 -9.59
N TYR A 113 7.09 11.00 -8.32
CA TYR A 113 6.41 12.05 -7.54
C TYR A 113 7.39 13.03 -6.88
N HIS A 114 8.71 12.86 -7.00
CA HIS A 114 9.71 13.64 -6.25
C HIS A 114 9.46 13.61 -4.73
N VAL A 115 9.13 12.43 -4.21
CA VAL A 115 8.83 12.18 -2.79
C VAL A 115 9.87 11.20 -2.23
N GLY A 116 10.15 11.27 -0.93
CA GLY A 116 11.06 10.30 -0.29
C GLY A 116 10.48 8.89 -0.31
N HIS A 117 11.30 7.87 -0.56
CA HIS A 117 10.86 6.46 -0.57
C HIS A 117 10.13 6.06 0.73
N SER A 118 10.65 6.47 1.90
CA SER A 118 10.00 6.22 3.19
C SER A 118 8.65 6.94 3.33
N THR A 119 8.52 8.13 2.74
CA THR A 119 7.26 8.87 2.71
C THR A 119 6.23 8.18 1.81
N VAL A 120 6.64 7.67 0.64
CA VAL A 120 5.75 6.87 -0.23
C VAL A 120 5.24 5.64 0.50
N HIS A 121 6.14 4.87 1.13
CA HIS A 121 5.75 3.70 1.93
C HIS A 121 4.73 4.06 3.02
N TYR A 122 4.99 5.15 3.76
CA TYR A 122 4.07 5.64 4.80
C TYR A 122 2.71 6.02 4.21
N ILE A 123 2.68 6.80 3.13
CA ILE A 123 1.45 7.24 2.47
C ILE A 123 0.63 6.05 1.99
N ILE A 124 1.25 5.07 1.33
CA ILE A 124 0.56 3.88 0.85
C ILE A 124 -0.05 3.13 2.03
N LYS A 125 0.71 2.92 3.11
CA LYS A 125 0.22 2.22 4.30
C LYS A 125 -0.96 2.95 4.95
N GLU A 126 -0.80 4.25 5.24
CA GLU A 126 -1.82 5.09 5.87
C GLU A 126 -3.10 5.15 5.03
N THR A 127 -2.96 5.38 3.73
CA THR A 127 -4.09 5.46 2.81
C THR A 127 -4.78 4.11 2.65
N SER A 128 -4.04 3.00 2.64
CA SER A 128 -4.63 1.65 2.59
C SER A 128 -5.47 1.36 3.84
N VAL A 129 -4.99 1.76 5.02
CA VAL A 129 -5.75 1.61 6.27
C VAL A 129 -7.02 2.45 6.23
N ALA A 130 -6.92 3.71 5.81
CA ALA A 130 -8.09 4.58 5.67
C ALA A 130 -9.12 4.01 4.68
N ILE A 131 -8.67 3.50 3.53
CA ILE A 131 -9.53 2.82 2.55
C ILE A 131 -10.24 1.63 3.18
N TRP A 132 -9.51 0.80 3.93
CA TRP A 132 -10.08 -0.35 4.61
C TRP A 132 -11.15 0.06 5.65
N GLU A 133 -10.83 1.00 6.53
CA GLU A 133 -11.75 1.46 7.58
C GLU A 133 -13.05 2.04 7.01
N VAL A 134 -12.95 2.76 5.90
CA VAL A 134 -14.09 3.45 5.27
C VAL A 134 -14.94 2.50 4.40
N LEU A 135 -14.31 1.59 3.65
CA LEU A 135 -15.00 0.78 2.64
C LEU A 135 -15.32 -0.66 3.08
N SER A 136 -14.56 -1.25 4.00
CA SER A 136 -14.71 -2.68 4.34
C SER A 136 -16.12 -3.03 4.83
N SER A 137 -16.72 -2.21 5.69
CA SER A 137 -18.07 -2.42 6.20
C SER A 137 -19.17 -2.29 5.13
N GLN A 138 -18.90 -1.53 4.08
CA GLN A 138 -19.86 -1.30 3.00
C GLN A 138 -19.81 -2.39 1.95
N TYR A 139 -18.61 -2.84 1.57
CA TYR A 139 -18.40 -3.69 0.39
C TYR A 139 -17.89 -5.10 0.72
N LEU A 140 -17.36 -5.35 1.91
CA LEU A 140 -16.78 -6.64 2.31
C LEU A 140 -17.56 -7.31 3.45
N ARG A 141 -18.88 -7.11 3.51
CA ARG A 141 -19.72 -7.74 4.54
C ARG A 141 -19.59 -9.27 4.46
N PRO A 142 -19.13 -9.93 5.52
CA PRO A 142 -19.13 -11.39 5.54
C PRO A 142 -20.58 -11.91 5.67
N PRO A 143 -20.86 -13.13 5.20
CA PRO A 143 -22.11 -13.82 5.49
C PRO A 143 -22.39 -13.85 7.00
N ALA A 144 -23.64 -13.61 7.40
CA ALA A 144 -24.01 -13.39 8.80
C ALA A 144 -24.43 -14.68 9.52
N SER A 145 -24.83 -15.70 8.77
CA SER A 145 -25.37 -16.96 9.29
C SER A 145 -24.78 -18.17 8.58
N GLN A 146 -24.94 -19.35 9.18
CA GLN A 146 -24.54 -20.62 8.55
C GLN A 146 -25.31 -20.86 7.24
N GLU A 147 -26.58 -20.47 7.20
CA GLU A 147 -27.46 -20.58 6.04
C GLU A 147 -26.94 -19.74 4.87
N ASP A 148 -26.41 -18.54 5.13
CA ASP A 148 -25.80 -17.70 4.08
C ASP A 148 -24.54 -18.37 3.50
N TRP A 149 -23.73 -19.02 4.34
CA TRP A 149 -22.56 -19.76 3.87
C TRP A 149 -22.92 -20.97 3.02
N LEU A 150 -23.97 -21.72 3.42
CA LEU A 150 -24.47 -22.87 2.66
C LEU A 150 -25.00 -22.43 1.29
N LYS A 151 -25.76 -21.33 1.24
CA LYS A 151 -26.23 -20.76 -0.04
C LYS A 151 -25.09 -20.42 -0.98
N ILE A 152 -24.01 -19.80 -0.48
CA ILE A 152 -22.84 -19.49 -1.31
C ILE A 152 -22.19 -20.78 -1.83
N ALA A 153 -22.03 -21.80 -0.97
CA ALA A 153 -21.48 -23.08 -1.40
C ALA A 153 -22.31 -23.77 -2.48
N GLU A 154 -23.64 -23.76 -2.34
CA GLU A 154 -24.57 -24.29 -3.33
C GLU A 154 -24.53 -23.51 -4.65
N GLU A 155 -24.42 -22.18 -4.60
CA GLU A 155 -24.22 -21.35 -5.80
C GLU A 155 -22.90 -21.70 -6.50
N PHE A 156 -21.81 -21.87 -5.75
CA PHE A 156 -20.54 -22.25 -6.35
C PHE A 156 -20.57 -23.63 -7.01
N GLU A 157 -21.24 -24.59 -6.37
CA GLU A 157 -21.45 -25.92 -6.91
C GLU A 157 -22.33 -25.90 -8.16
N ARG A 158 -23.42 -25.13 -8.16
CA ARG A 158 -24.33 -25.03 -9.30
C ARG A 158 -23.69 -24.38 -10.53
N GLU A 159 -22.96 -23.28 -10.33
CA GLU A 159 -22.41 -22.49 -11.46
C GLU A 159 -21.07 -23.05 -11.96
N TRP A 160 -20.24 -23.62 -11.08
CA TRP A 160 -18.87 -24.05 -11.41
C TRP A 160 -18.54 -25.49 -11.04
N ASN A 161 -19.51 -26.29 -10.58
CA ASN A 161 -19.29 -27.66 -10.09
C ASN A 161 -18.18 -27.72 -9.02
N PHE A 162 -18.10 -26.68 -8.18
CA PHE A 162 -17.12 -26.57 -7.13
C PHE A 162 -17.79 -26.67 -5.74
N PRO A 163 -17.97 -27.89 -5.21
CA PRO A 163 -18.67 -28.11 -3.94
C PRO A 163 -17.91 -27.47 -2.78
N HIS A 164 -18.68 -27.03 -1.77
CA HIS A 164 -18.16 -26.45 -0.53
C HIS A 164 -17.28 -25.19 -0.69
N CYS A 165 -17.31 -24.51 -1.85
CA CYS A 165 -16.62 -23.22 -1.99
C CYS A 165 -17.45 -22.08 -1.40
N ILE A 166 -16.91 -21.48 -0.35
CA ILE A 166 -17.57 -20.38 0.37
C ILE A 166 -17.13 -18.99 -0.10
N ARG A 167 -16.04 -18.89 -0.86
CA ARG A 167 -15.52 -17.65 -1.43
C ARG A 167 -14.39 -17.94 -2.41
N ALA A 168 -14.31 -17.14 -3.47
CA ALA A 168 -13.12 -17.06 -4.32
C ALA A 168 -12.30 -15.80 -3.99
N LEU A 169 -10.98 -15.94 -3.96
CA LEU A 169 -10.05 -14.82 -3.97
C LEU A 169 -9.35 -14.82 -5.32
N ASP A 170 -9.29 -13.67 -5.98
CA ASP A 170 -8.53 -13.53 -7.22
C ASP A 170 -7.03 -13.78 -6.99
N GLY A 171 -6.31 -14.06 -8.08
CA GLY A 171 -4.92 -14.50 -8.08
C GLY A 171 -3.99 -13.56 -7.31
N LYS A 172 -3.28 -14.12 -6.32
CA LYS A 172 -2.12 -13.49 -5.70
C LYS A 172 -0.86 -14.16 -6.21
N HIS A 173 0.08 -13.38 -6.76
CA HIS A 173 1.43 -13.86 -7.02
C HIS A 173 2.13 -14.12 -5.68
N VAL A 174 2.14 -15.38 -5.24
CA VAL A 174 2.89 -15.82 -4.07
C VAL A 174 4.29 -16.21 -4.53
N LYS A 175 5.32 -15.46 -4.10
CA LYS A 175 6.71 -15.86 -4.33
C LYS A 175 7.01 -17.07 -3.46
N ILE A 176 7.09 -18.24 -4.07
CA ILE A 176 7.56 -19.46 -3.41
C ILE A 176 9.09 -19.43 -3.44
N GLN A 177 9.71 -19.34 -2.26
CA GLN A 177 11.16 -19.49 -2.14
C GLN A 177 11.47 -20.97 -1.93
N ALA A 178 12.30 -21.53 -2.81
CA ALA A 178 12.77 -22.90 -2.64
C ALA A 178 13.61 -23.04 -1.36
N ARG A 179 13.52 -24.21 -0.72
CA ARG A 179 14.32 -24.51 0.47
C ARG A 179 15.80 -24.52 0.11
N ALA A 180 16.65 -24.13 1.06
CA ALA A 180 18.10 -24.22 0.86
C ALA A 180 18.50 -25.67 0.49
N LYS A 181 19.38 -25.81 -0.51
CA LYS A 181 19.88 -27.10 -1.03
C LYS A 181 18.87 -27.98 -1.78
N SER A 182 17.70 -27.47 -2.18
CA SER A 182 16.74 -28.27 -2.96
C SER A 182 17.07 -28.40 -4.45
N GLY A 183 18.17 -27.80 -4.92
CA GLY A 183 18.58 -27.86 -6.33
C GLY A 183 17.45 -27.43 -7.29
N SER A 184 17.38 -28.08 -8.45
CA SER A 184 16.33 -27.90 -9.47
C SER A 184 15.07 -28.75 -9.22
N LEU A 185 14.91 -29.37 -8.05
CA LEU A 185 13.79 -30.30 -7.80
C LEU A 185 12.41 -29.61 -7.70
N PHE A 186 12.36 -28.28 -7.68
CA PHE A 186 11.12 -27.50 -7.48
C PHE A 186 11.01 -26.26 -8.39
N PHE A 187 11.66 -26.29 -9.56
CA PHE A 187 11.56 -25.24 -10.59
C PHE A 187 11.33 -25.84 -11.97
#